data_AF-A0A522Q2D6-F1
#
_entry.id   AF-A0A522Q2D6-F1
#
_cell.length_a   1.000
_cell.length_b   1.000
_cell.length_c   1.000
_cell.angle_alpha   90.00
_cell.angle_beta   90.00
_cell.angle_gamma   90.00
#
_symmetry.space_group_name_H-M   'P 1'
#
loop_
_entity.id
_entity.type
_entity.pdbx_description
1 polymer ?
#
loop_
_entity_poly.entity_id
_entity_poly.type
_entity_poly.pdbx_seq_one_letter_code
_entity_poly.pdbx_strand_id
1 'polypeptide(L)' 'MYFDRLGGRALEVEALTGAIVSRGKQLGVATPLNGMLLSLLRAVSDGATGGGANDACGVQMIHTSFSSR' A
#
# COMPACT_ATOMS: atom_id res chain seq x y z
N MET A 1 2.12 -1.65 -10.81
CA MET A 1 1.68 -1.93 -9.42
C MET A 1 1.54 -3.41 -9.06
N TYR A 2 0.67 -4.19 -9.73
CA TYR A 2 0.50 -5.62 -9.38
C TYR A 2 1.82 -6.40 -9.51
N PHE A 3 2.51 -6.21 -10.64
CA PHE A 3 3.83 -6.80 -10.86
C PHE A 3 4.91 -6.22 -9.94
N ASP A 4 4.78 -4.95 -9.51
CA ASP A 4 5.71 -4.37 -8.52
C ASP A 4 5.57 -5.08 -7.17
N ARG A 5 4.33 -5.38 -6.73
CA ARG A 5 4.13 -6.21 -5.53
C ARG A 5 4.69 -7.62 -5.70
N LEU A 6 4.41 -8.28 -6.82
CA LEU A 6 4.95 -9.64 -7.07
C LEU A 6 6.48 -9.64 -7.11
N GLY A 7 7.09 -8.56 -7.59
CA GLY A 7 8.54 -8.37 -7.62
C GLY A 7 9.14 -7.81 -6.33
N GLY A 8 8.36 -7.60 -5.27
CA GLY A 8 8.83 -7.01 -4.01
C GLY A 8 9.33 -5.56 -4.13
N ARG A 9 8.96 -4.85 -5.20
CA ARG A 9 9.36 -3.47 -5.46
C ARG A 9 8.38 -2.51 -4.78
N ALA A 10 8.85 -1.31 -4.45
CA ALA A 10 7.98 -0.22 -4.03
C ALA A 10 6.92 0.05 -5.11
N LEU A 11 5.68 0.34 -4.69
CA LEU A 11 4.61 0.62 -5.62
C LEU A 11 4.76 2.00 -6.25
N GLU A 12 4.49 2.12 -7.55
CA GLU A 12 4.46 3.40 -8.28
C GLU A 12 3.19 4.24 -7.99
N VAL A 13 2.76 4.29 -6.71
CA VAL A 13 1.49 4.91 -6.30
C VAL A 13 1.47 6.41 -6.50
N GLU A 14 2.60 7.07 -6.23
CA GLU A 14 2.74 8.51 -6.35
C GLU A 14 2.69 8.96 -7.81
N ALA A 15 3.42 8.24 -8.68
CA ALA A 15 3.51 8.58 -10.08
C ALA A 15 2.17 8.43 -10.81
N LEU A 16 1.38 7.42 -10.46
CA LEU A 16 0.09 7.15 -11.11
C LEU A 16 -1.07 7.83 -10.38
N THR A 17 -1.38 7.40 -9.16
CA THR A 17 -2.55 7.86 -8.42
C THR A 17 -2.34 9.25 -7.82
N GLY A 18 -1.12 9.53 -7.34
CA GLY A 18 -0.75 10.86 -6.83
C GLY A 18 -0.84 11.95 -7.91
N ALA A 19 -0.41 11.66 -9.14
CA ALA A 19 -0.54 12.57 -10.27
C ALA A 19 -2.00 12.95 -10.57
N ILE A 20 -2.92 11.98 -10.54
CA ILE A 20 -4.36 12.21 -10.76
C ILE A 20 -4.92 13.13 -9.66
N VAL A 21 -4.62 12.84 -8.39
CA VAL A 21 -5.09 13.64 -7.25
C VAL A 21 -4.54 15.07 -7.33
N SER A 22 -3.26 15.23 -7.65
CA SER A 22 -2.64 16.55 -7.83
C SER A 22 -3.31 17.34 -8.96
N ARG A 23 -3.56 16.68 -10.11
CA ARG A 23 -4.20 17.33 -11.25
C ARG A 23 -5.66 17.69 -10.97
N GLY A 24 -6.40 16.83 -10.29
CA GLY A 24 -7.77 17.10 -9.84
C GLY A 24 -7.86 18.34 -8.95
N LYS A 25 -6.95 18.48 -7.97
CA LYS A 25 -6.86 19.68 -7.13
C LYS A 25 -6.62 20.96 -7.94
N GLN A 26 -5.71 20.92 -8.91
CA GLN A 26 -5.43 22.08 -9.77
C GLN A 26 -6.62 22.51 -10.63
N LEU A 27 -7.45 21.54 -11.04
CA LEU A 27 -8.62 21.76 -11.89
C LEU A 27 -9.92 21.97 -11.10
N GLY A 28 -9.89 21.91 -9.76
CA GLY A 28 -11.09 21.96 -8.93
C GLY A 28 -12.00 20.74 -9.06
N VAL A 29 -11.50 19.61 -9.57
CA VAL A 29 -12.25 18.36 -9.73
C VAL A 29 -11.95 17.42 -8.58
N ALA A 30 -12.99 17.03 -7.84
CA ALA A 30 -12.85 16.08 -6.75
C ALA A 30 -12.50 14.68 -7.27
N THR A 31 -11.45 14.06 -6.71
CA THR A 31 -11.01 12.71 -7.04
C THR A 31 -11.05 11.78 -5.81
N PRO A 32 -12.23 11.56 -5.19
CA PRO A 32 -12.33 10.91 -3.88
C PRO A 32 -11.82 9.46 -3.88
N LEU A 33 -12.17 8.69 -4.91
CA LEU A 33 -11.71 7.30 -5.03
C LEU A 33 -10.19 7.20 -5.21
N ASN A 34 -9.59 8.10 -6.01
CA ASN A 34 -8.14 8.13 -6.15
C ASN A 34 -7.45 8.57 -4.86
N GLY A 35 -8.05 9.48 -4.09
CA GLY A 35 -7.54 9.86 -2.76
C GLY A 35 -7.54 8.69 -1.79
N MET A 36 -8.64 7.94 -1.72
CA MET A 36 -8.74 6.71 -0.92
C MET A 36 -7.70 5.68 -1.37
N LEU A 37 -7.59 5.44 -2.67
CA LEU A 37 -6.67 4.45 -3.25
C LEU A 37 -5.21 4.81 -2.96
N LEU A 38 -4.83 6.08 -3.11
CA LEU A 38 -3.50 6.59 -2.79
C LEU A 38 -3.14 6.32 -1.32
N SER A 39 -4.05 6.60 -0.38
CA SER A 39 -3.84 6.36 1.04
C SER A 39 -3.64 4.88 1.35
N LEU A 40 -4.51 4.01 0.82
CA LEU A 40 -4.42 2.57 1.05
C LEU A 40 -3.11 2.01 0.50
N LEU A 41 -2.75 2.34 -0.74
CA LEU A 41 -1.57 1.80 -1.42
C LEU A 41 -0.25 2.30 -0.85
N ARG A 42 -0.20 3.51 -0.27
CA ARG A 42 0.93 3.97 0.55
C ARG A 42 1.17 3.06 1.75
N ALA A 43 0.13 2.81 2.55
CA ALA A 43 0.22 1.93 3.71
C ALA A 43 0.70 0.52 3.33
N VAL A 44 0.22 -0.03 2.21
CA VAL A 44 0.70 -1.34 1.76
C VAL A 44 2.13 -1.30 1.19
N SER A 45 2.62 -0.15 0.73
CA SER A 45 4.01 0.02 0.26
C SER A 45 4.98 0.15 1.42
N ASP A 46 4.63 0.93 2.44
CA ASP A 46 5.44 1.11 3.66
C ASP A 46 5.66 -0.25 4.35
N GLY A 47 4.62 -1.08 4.42
CA GLY A 47 4.74 -2.45 4.94
C GLY A 47 5.56 -3.40 4.07
N ALA A 48 5.71 -3.15 2.76
CA ALA A 48 6.54 -3.96 1.88
C ALA A 48 8.03 -3.58 1.96
N THR A 49 8.32 -2.28 2.06
CA THR A 49 9.69 -1.76 2.23
C THR A 49 10.22 -2.03 3.64
N GLY A 50 9.34 -2.12 4.65
CA GLY A 50 9.67 -2.53 6.03
C GLY A 50 9.98 -4.02 6.22
N GLY A 51 10.05 -4.83 5.16
CA GLY A 51 10.36 -6.26 5.21
C GLY A 51 11.75 -6.63 5.74
N GLY A 52 12.59 -5.65 6.10
CA GLY A 52 13.84 -5.82 6.86
C GLY A 52 13.79 -5.30 8.31
N ALA A 53 12.60 -4.99 8.84
CA ALA A 53 12.40 -4.52 10.22
C ALA A 53 11.32 -5.33 10.97
N ASN A 54 10.89 -6.47 10.43
CA ASN A 54 9.93 -7.38 11.08
C ASN A 54 10.59 -8.31 12.14
N ASP A 55 11.87 -8.07 12.44
CA ASP A 55 12.63 -8.64 13.55
C ASP A 55 12.57 -7.77 14.83
N ALA A 56 11.87 -6.63 14.84
CA ALA A 56 11.85 -5.73 16.00
C ALA A 56 10.50 -5.53 16.72
N CYS A 57 9.33 -5.87 16.15
CA CYS A 57 8.07 -5.78 16.90
C CYS A 57 7.00 -6.72 16.33
N GLY A 58 6.67 -7.76 17.09
CA GLY A 58 5.96 -8.95 16.64
C GLY A 58 4.56 -8.74 16.07
N VAL A 59 4.38 -9.18 14.83
CA VAL A 59 3.11 -9.73 14.32
C VAL A 59 3.44 -10.96 13.46
N GLN A 60 3.97 -12.00 14.09
CA GLN A 60 3.78 -13.36 13.61
C GLN A 60 2.75 -13.98 14.55
N MET A 61 1.58 -14.39 14.04
CA MET A 61 0.69 -15.46 14.54
C MET A 61 -0.76 -15.23 14.09
N ILE A 62 -1.11 -15.59 12.84
CA ILE A 62 -2.49 -15.97 12.50
C ILE A 62 -2.61 -17.18 11.55
N HIS A 63 -1.55 -17.95 11.30
CA HIS A 63 -1.62 -19.04 10.30
C HIS A 63 -1.35 -20.47 10.81
N THR A 64 -1.47 -20.77 12.10
CA THR A 64 -1.29 -22.16 12.59
C THR A 64 -2.28 -22.67 13.65
N SER A 65 -3.33 -21.92 14.01
CA SER A 65 -4.31 -22.39 15.02
C SER A 65 -5.71 -22.61 14.44
N PHE A 66 -5.82 -23.46 13.42
CA PHE A 66 -7.07 -24.16 13.09
C PHE A 66 -6.77 -25.67 13.01
N SER A 67 -6.23 -26.21 14.10
CA SER A 67 -6.18 -27.65 14.33
C SER A 67 -6.47 -27.85 15.82
N SER A 68 -7.48 -28.68 16.10
CA SER A 68 -8.09 -28.96 17.41
C SER A 68 -9.03 -27.90 17.99
N ARG A 69 -10.25 -27.86 17.45
CA ARG A 69 -11.46 -27.99 18.28
C ARG A 69 -12.57 -28.65 17.47
#